data_AF-A0A924XHE8-F1
#
_entry.id   AF-A0A924XHE8-F1
#
_cell.length_a   1.000
_cell.length_b   1.000
_cell.length_c   1.000
_cell.angle_alpha   90.00
_cell.angle_beta   90.00
_cell.angle_gamma   90.00
#
_symmetry.space_group_name_H-M   'P 1'
#
loop_
_entity.id
_entity.type
_entity.pdbx_description
1 polymer ?
#
loop_
_entity_poly.entity_id
_entity_poly.type
_entity_poly.pdbx_seq_one_letter_code
_entity_poly.pdbx_strand_id
1 'polypeptide(L)' 'MNNYKKVICVMAFAFILLGISPAAFADTIFVATLQGSQESTPNNSPATGVGSVILNAAETQVTIKVQFA' A
#
# COMPACT_ATOMS: atom_id res chain seq x y z
N MET A 1 19.18 40.73 19.98
CA MET A 1 19.29 40.07 18.65
C MET A 1 18.54 40.90 17.62
N ASN A 2 19.24 41.37 16.58
CA ASN A 2 18.72 42.33 15.61
C ASN A 2 17.67 41.65 14.70
N ASN A 3 16.66 42.42 14.25
CA ASN A 3 15.47 41.90 13.57
C ASN A 3 15.77 41.05 12.33
N TYR A 4 16.86 41.32 11.61
CA TYR A 4 17.28 40.52 10.44
C TYR A 4 17.66 39.07 10.77
N LYS A 5 18.22 38.80 11.96
CA LYS A 5 18.60 37.45 12.40
C LYS A 5 17.38 36.58 12.71
N LYS A 6 16.29 37.19 13.18
CA LYS A 6 15.02 36.51 13.45
C LYS A 6 14.34 36.07 12.15
N VAL A 7 14.30 36.94 11.15
CA VAL A 7 13.70 36.64 9.84
C VAL A 7 14.43 35.49 9.14
N ILE A 8 15.76 35.50 9.14
CA ILE A 8 16.57 34.42 8.56
C ILE A 8 16.34 33.09 9.29
N CYS A 9 16.24 33.12 10.62
CA CYS A 9 15.99 31.91 11.41
C CYS A 9 14.60 31.31 11.14
N VAL A 10 13.56 32.15 11.01
CA VAL A 10 12.20 31.70 10.70
C VAL A 10 12.11 31.12 9.28
N MET A 11 12.77 31.75 8.30
CA MET A 11 12.82 31.25 6.92
C MET A 11 13.57 29.91 6.83
N ALA A 12 14.69 29.77 7.54
CA ALA A 12 15.45 28.52 7.60
C ALA A 12 14.64 27.39 8.25
N PHE A 13 13.89 27.69 9.32
CA PHE A 13 13.05 26.71 9.99
C PHE A 13 11.86 26.27 9.13
N ALA A 14 11.24 27.19 8.39
CA ALA A 14 10.17 26.87 7.44
C ALA A 14 10.66 26.01 6.27
N PHE A 15 11.86 26.27 5.76
CA PHE A 15 12.49 25.44 4.71
C PHE A 15 12.82 24.02 5.18
N ILE A 16 13.27 23.87 6.43
CA ILE A 16 13.52 22.55 7.02
C ILE A 16 12.22 21.76 7.19
N LEU A 17 11.12 22.42 7.57
CA LEU A 17 9.81 21.77 7.73
C LEU A 17 9.17 21.34 6.40
N LEU A 18 9.43 22.07 5.30
CA LEU A 18 8.88 21.76 3.98
C LEU A 18 9.68 20.69 3.20
N GLY A 19 10.91 20.39 3.62
CA GLY A 19 11.80 19.45 2.92
C GLY A 19 11.59 17.97 3.24
N ILE A 20 10.69 17.63 4.17
CA ILE A 20 10.51 16.26 4.67
C ILE A 20 9.07 15.80 4.42
N SER A 21 8.68 15.63 3.15
CA SER A 21 7.48 14.86 2.85
C SER A 21 7.83 13.37 2.89
N PRO A 22 7.23 12.54 3.76
CA PRO A 22 7.37 11.10 3.64
C PRO A 22 6.81 10.68 2.28
N ALA A 23 7.56 9.87 1.52
CA ALA A 23 7.04 9.22 0.33
C ALA A 23 5.87 8.32 0.76
N ALA A 24 4.65 8.66 0.34
CA ALA A 24 3.51 7.79 0.52
C ALA A 24 3.63 6.65 -0.50
N PHE A 25 4.06 5.49 -0.05
CA PHE A 25 3.95 4.27 -0.84
C PHE A 25 2.55 3.70 -0.63
N ALA A 26 1.84 3.40 -1.72
CA ALA A 26 0.52 2.77 -1.67
C ALA A 26 0.65 1.25 -1.75
N ASP A 27 -0.27 0.53 -1.10
CA ASP A 27 -0.35 -0.92 -1.20
C ASP A 27 -0.79 -1.35 -2.62
N THR A 28 -0.26 -2.49 -3.09
CA THR A 28 -0.66 -3.09 -4.37
C THR A 28 -1.68 -4.20 -4.13
N ILE A 29 -2.82 -4.14 -4.83
CA ILE A 29 -3.93 -5.09 -4.66
C ILE A 29 -4.11 -5.92 -5.92
N PHE A 30 -4.10 -7.24 -5.77
CA PHE A 30 -4.46 -8.21 -6.79
C PHE A 30 -5.77 -8.89 -6.40
N VAL A 31 -6.69 -9.05 -7.36
CA VAL A 31 -7.98 -9.71 -7.16
C VAL A 31 -8.20 -10.72 -8.26
N ALA A 32 -8.67 -11.92 -7.89
CA ALA A 32 -8.98 -12.98 -8.84
C ALA A 32 -10.23 -13.75 -8.41
N THR A 33 -11.00 -14.23 -9.39
CA THR A 33 -12.05 -15.22 -9.16
C THR A 33 -11.42 -16.60 -9.02
N LEU A 34 -11.82 -17.32 -7.97
CA LEU A 34 -11.38 -18.68 -7.68
C LEU A 34 -12.42 -19.68 -8.19
N GLN A 35 -11.97 -20.66 -8.98
CA GLN A 35 -12.82 -21.71 -9.55
C GLN A 35 -12.09 -23.06 -9.52
N GLY A 36 -12.85 -24.15 -9.37
CA GLY A 36 -12.30 -25.51 -9.37
C GLY A 36 -11.52 -25.88 -10.64
N SER A 37 -11.82 -25.22 -11.77
CA SER A 37 -11.11 -25.38 -13.04
C SER A 37 -9.65 -24.90 -13.01
N GLN A 38 -9.27 -24.09 -12.03
CA GLN A 38 -7.93 -23.50 -11.90
C GLN A 38 -6.97 -24.37 -11.08
N GLU A 39 -7.46 -25.44 -10.43
CA GLU A 39 -6.64 -26.35 -9.64
C GLU A 39 -5.82 -27.29 -10.54
N SER A 40 -4.75 -27.86 -9.98
CA SER A 40 -3.97 -28.92 -10.62
C SER A 40 -4.03 -30.16 -9.74
N THR A 41 -4.96 -31.10 -9.91
CA THR A 41 -5.92 -31.35 -11.01
C THR A 41 -7.24 -30.58 -10.87
N PRO A 42 -7.89 -30.12 -11.98
CA PRO A 42 -9.18 -29.45 -11.92
C PRO A 42 -10.25 -30.25 -11.18
N ASN A 43 -11.00 -29.59 -10.30
CA ASN A 43 -12.19 -30.15 -9.69
C ASN A 43 -13.45 -29.64 -10.42
N ASN A 44 -14.49 -30.47 -10.51
CA ASN A 44 -15.74 -30.14 -11.19
C ASN A 44 -16.75 -29.40 -10.28
N SER A 45 -16.30 -28.81 -9.17
CA SER A 45 -17.19 -28.04 -8.32
C SER A 45 -17.70 -26.79 -9.06
N PRO A 46 -19.01 -26.51 -9.04
CA PRO A 46 -19.53 -25.26 -9.58
C PRO A 46 -19.31 -24.07 -8.61
N ALA A 47 -18.78 -24.32 -7.41
CA ALA A 47 -18.53 -23.28 -6.42
C ALA A 47 -17.52 -22.25 -6.95
N THR A 48 -17.77 -20.98 -6.63
CA THR A 48 -16.88 -19.88 -6.97
C THR A 48 -16.50 -19.10 -5.72
N GLY A 49 -15.35 -18.44 -5.78
CA GLY A 49 -14.89 -17.54 -4.73
C GLY A 49 -14.16 -16.33 -5.30
N VAL A 50 -13.75 -15.43 -4.41
CA VAL A 50 -12.88 -14.30 -4.73
C VAL A 50 -11.68 -14.35 -3.81
N GLY A 51 -10.48 -14.34 -4.39
CA GLY A 51 -9.22 -14.19 -3.70
C GLY A 51 -8.68 -12.77 -3.89
N SER A 52 -8.17 -12.17 -2.81
CA SER A 52 -7.42 -10.92 -2.88
C SER A 52 -6.08 -11.05 -2.18
N VAL A 53 -5.05 -10.45 -2.78
CA VAL A 53 -3.70 -10.37 -2.25
C VAL A 53 -3.31 -8.90 -2.18
N ILE A 54 -2.94 -8.44 -0.99
CA ILE A 54 -2.45 -7.08 -0.76
C ILE A 54 -0.97 -7.18 -0.43
N LEU A 55 -0.12 -6.68 -1.32
CA LEU A 55 1.31 -6.47 -1.06
C LEU A 55 1.47 -5.09 -0.43
N ASN A 56 2.03 -5.05 0.78
CA ASN A 56 2.23 -3.79 1.47
C ASN A 56 3.23 -2.92 0.70
N ALA A 57 3.15 -1.62 0.92
CA ALA A 57 4.00 -0.63 0.28
C ALA A 57 5.52 -0.85 0.48
N ALA A 58 5.92 -1.55 1.54
CA ALA A 58 7.31 -1.91 1.81
C ALA A 58 7.75 -3.23 1.14
N GLU A 59 6.85 -3.91 0.43
CA GLU A 59 7.05 -5.20 -0.24
C GLU A 59 7.56 -6.34 0.66
N THR A 60 7.34 -6.22 1.96
CA THR A 60 7.82 -7.17 2.97
C THR A 60 6.71 -8.03 3.56
N GLN A 61 5.45 -7.68 3.31
CA GLN A 61 4.29 -8.37 3.83
C GLN A 61 3.22 -8.52 2.77
N VAL A 62 2.62 -9.71 2.75
CA VAL A 62 1.44 -10.01 1.96
C VAL A 62 0.27 -10.35 2.88
N THR A 63 -0.87 -9.72 2.67
CA THR A 63 -2.16 -10.09 3.28
C THR A 63 -3.02 -10.80 2.26
N ILE A 64 -3.48 -12.01 2.57
CA ILE A 64 -4.34 -12.82 1.70
C ILE A 64 -5.71 -12.93 2.33
N LYS A 65 -6.76 -12.70 1.53
CA LYS A 65 -8.15 -12.97 1.91
C LYS A 65 -8.83 -13.78 0.81
N VAL A 66 -9.65 -14.72 1.24
CA VAL A 66 -10.45 -15.57 0.35
C VAL A 66 -11.87 -15.61 0.87
N GLN A 67 -12.84 -15.46 -0.03
CA GLN A 67 -14.27 -15.55 0.27
C GLN A 67 -14.96 -16.48 -0.72
N PHE A 68 -15.80 -17.37 -0.20
CA PHE A 68 -16.63 -18.30 -0.98
C PHE A 68 -18.11 -17.96 -0.79
N ALA A 69 -18.92 -18.18 -1.83
CA ALA A 69 -20.37 -17.99 -1.83
C ALA A 69 -21.12 -19.31 -1.73
#